data_AF-A0A9E4M906-F1
#
_entry.id   AF-A0A9E4M906-F1
#
_cell.length_a   1.000
_cell.length_b   1.000
_cell.length_c   1.000
_cell.angle_alpha   90.00
_cell.angle_beta   90.00
_cell.angle_gamma   90.00
#
_symmetry.space_group_name_H-M   'P 1'
#
loop_
_entity.id
_entity.type
_entity.pdbx_description
1 polymer ?
#
loop_
_entity_poly.entity_id
_entity_poly.type
_entity_poly.pdbx_seq_one_letter_code
_entity_poly.pdbx_strand_id
1 'polypeptide(L)'
;MQLYRYWVGLTTALAAVLLFGVTASAQPPRAPLPLEPEGSRGEAIFPAVEGWYRNADGSFTILLGYFSRNEDPLDIPIGPDNQIQPGGPDLGQPTHFLPR
;
A
#
# COMPACT_ATOMS: atom_id res chain seq x y z
N MET A 1 34.92 17.84 40.42
CA MET A 1 33.67 17.05 40.23
C MET A 1 32.72 17.64 39.18
N GLN A 2 32.63 18.97 39.01
CA GLN A 2 31.77 19.58 37.98
C GLN A 2 32.23 19.29 36.53
N LEU A 3 33.53 19.39 36.24
CA LEU A 3 34.08 19.18 34.88
C LEU A 3 33.83 17.76 34.33
N TYR A 4 33.97 16.73 35.17
CA TYR A 4 33.74 15.31 34.79
C TYR A 4 32.29 15.04 34.37
N ARG A 5 31.32 15.75 34.95
CA ARG A 5 29.89 15.61 34.64
C ARG A 5 29.55 16.12 33.23
N TYR A 6 30.22 17.19 32.78
CA TYR A 6 30.04 17.72 31.42
C TYR A 6 30.63 16.78 30.36
N TRP A 7 31.80 16.19 30.62
CA TRP A 7 32.43 15.23 29.70
C TRP A 7 31.61 13.94 29.55
N VAL A 8 31.07 13.39 30.64
CA VAL A 8 30.17 12.22 30.59
C VAL A 8 28.85 12.56 29.89
N GLY A 9 28.29 13.75 30.12
CA GLY A 9 27.09 14.20 29.40
C GLY A 9 27.32 14.34 27.89
N LEU A 10 28.47 14.90 27.49
CA LEU A 10 28.84 15.08 26.08
C LEU A 10 29.07 13.75 25.36
N THR A 11 29.76 12.79 25.99
CA THR A 11 29.99 11.47 25.39
C THR A 11 28.71 10.65 25.28
N THR A 12 27.81 10.76 26.26
CA THR A 12 26.51 10.07 26.22
C THR A 12 25.62 10.63 25.13
N ALA A 13 25.59 11.97 24.94
CA ALA A 13 24.86 12.60 23.85
C ALA A 13 25.43 12.24 22.47
N LEU A 14 26.76 12.18 22.33
CA LEU A 14 27.39 11.79 21.07
C LEU A 14 27.13 10.31 20.72
N ALA A 15 27.19 9.43 21.72
CA ALA A 15 26.87 8.01 21.56
C ALA A 15 25.40 7.80 21.17
N ALA A 16 24.47 8.57 21.76
CA ALA A 16 23.07 8.54 21.38
C ALA A 16 22.87 8.99 19.93
N VAL A 17 23.48 10.10 19.50
CA VAL A 17 23.40 10.58 18.11
C VAL A 17 23.97 9.57 17.12
N LEU A 18 25.06 8.88 17.46
CA LEU A 18 25.64 7.82 16.62
C LEU A 18 24.73 6.57 16.55
N LEU A 19 24.09 6.18 17.66
CA LEU A 19 23.15 5.05 17.69
C LEU A 19 21.86 5.34 16.92
N PHE A 20 21.35 6.58 16.95
CA PHE A 20 20.18 7.00 16.18
C PHE A 20 20.51 7.30 14.71
N GLY A 21 21.70 7.81 14.40
CA GLY A 21 22.13 8.11 13.03
C GLY A 21 22.29 6.88 12.14
N VAL A 22 22.72 5.74 12.71
CA VAL A 22 22.92 4.48 11.97
C VAL A 22 21.61 3.79 11.59
N THR A 23 20.50 4.06 12.30
CA THR A 23 19.19 3.44 12.00
C THR A 23 18.37 4.20 10.95
N ALA A 24 18.74 5.45 10.64
CA ALA A 24 18.02 6.27 9.65
C ALA A 24 18.47 6.03 8.20
N SER A 25 19.68 5.49 7.98
CA SER A 25 20.18 5.16 6.65
C SER A 25 20.11 3.66 6.39
N ALA A 26 19.42 3.29 5.30
CA ALA A 26 19.34 1.96 4.71
C ALA A 26 18.23 1.02 5.24
N GLN A 27 16.97 1.44 5.13
CA GLN A 27 16.02 0.48 4.57
C GLN A 27 16.44 0.25 3.10
N PRO A 28 16.83 -0.97 2.70
CA PRO A 28 17.02 -1.25 1.28
C PRO A 28 15.71 -0.91 0.55
N PRO A 29 15.76 -0.37 -0.68
CA PRO A 29 14.57 -0.19 -1.48
C PRO A 29 13.78 -1.49 -1.46
N ARG A 30 12.51 -1.40 -1.08
CA ARG A 30 11.61 -2.55 -1.11
C ARG A 30 11.69 -3.13 -2.53
N ALA A 31 11.89 -4.44 -2.65
CA ALA A 31 11.80 -5.10 -3.95
C ALA A 31 10.39 -4.89 -4.51
N PRO A 32 10.23 -4.53 -5.79
CA PRO A 32 8.92 -4.35 -6.39
C PRO A 32 8.08 -5.63 -6.20
N LEU A 33 6.82 -5.48 -5.79
CA LEU A 33 5.89 -6.60 -5.81
C LEU A 33 5.74 -7.13 -7.25
N PRO A 34 5.42 -8.42 -7.47
CA PRO A 34 5.23 -8.99 -8.82
C PRO A 34 4.16 -8.28 -9.68
N LEU A 35 3.35 -7.44 -9.05
CA LEU A 35 2.27 -6.64 -9.63
C LEU A 35 2.46 -5.15 -9.31
N GLU A 36 3.68 -4.74 -8.94
CA GLU A 36 3.98 -3.35 -8.71
C GLU A 36 4.06 -2.64 -10.06
N PRO A 37 3.15 -1.69 -10.33
CA PRO A 37 3.09 -1.04 -11.62
C PRO A 37 4.32 -0.16 -11.84
N GLU A 38 4.85 -0.19 -13.07
CA GLU A 38 6.10 0.47 -13.45
C GLU A 38 5.87 1.90 -13.99
N GLY A 39 4.64 2.23 -14.39
CA GLY A 39 4.29 3.53 -14.98
C GLY A 39 2.86 4.04 -14.70
N SER A 40 2.40 4.96 -15.55
CA SER A 40 1.09 5.63 -15.47
C SER A 40 0.18 5.36 -16.67
N ARG A 41 0.53 4.38 -17.52
CA ARG A 41 -0.22 4.03 -18.75
C ARG A 41 -0.11 2.55 -19.06
N GLY A 42 -1.21 1.96 -19.52
CA GLY A 42 -1.28 0.54 -19.87
C GLY A 42 -1.17 -0.39 -18.66
N GLU A 43 -1.37 0.15 -17.46
CA GLU A 43 -1.26 -0.57 -16.21
C GLU A 43 -2.55 -1.34 -15.90
N ALA A 44 -2.42 -2.45 -15.17
CA ALA A 44 -3.57 -3.21 -14.72
C ALA A 44 -4.45 -2.38 -13.75
N ILE A 45 -5.74 -2.73 -13.69
CA ILE A 45 -6.62 -2.28 -12.63
C ILE A 45 -6.44 -3.21 -11.43
N PHE A 46 -6.10 -2.65 -10.28
CA PHE A 46 -5.86 -3.43 -9.06
C PHE A 46 -7.11 -3.46 -8.18
N PRO A 47 -7.59 -4.64 -7.75
CA PRO A 47 -8.66 -4.71 -6.76
C PRO A 47 -8.18 -4.16 -5.42
N ALA A 48 -9.02 -3.39 -4.74
CA ALA A 48 -8.72 -2.80 -3.44
C ALA A 48 -9.76 -3.26 -2.41
N VAL A 49 -9.31 -3.68 -1.21
CA VAL A 49 -10.21 -3.85 -0.07
C VAL A 49 -10.28 -2.50 0.64
N GLU A 50 -11.41 -1.84 0.52
CA GLU A 50 -11.64 -0.53 1.13
C GLU A 50 -12.05 -0.67 2.61
N GLY A 51 -12.60 -1.83 2.98
CA GLY A 51 -12.95 -2.12 4.36
C GLY A 51 -13.72 -3.42 4.53
N TRP A 52 -14.04 -3.71 5.78
CA TRP A 52 -14.90 -4.83 6.15
C TRP A 52 -15.72 -4.46 7.38
N TYR A 53 -16.86 -5.12 7.55
CA TYR A 53 -17.64 -5.02 8.77
C TYR A 53 -18.29 -6.37 9.10
N ARG A 54 -18.49 -6.62 10.40
CA ARG A 54 -19.17 -7.81 10.89
C ARG A 54 -20.66 -7.54 10.99
N ASN A 55 -21.46 -8.42 10.42
CA ASN A 55 -22.92 -8.38 10.45
C ASN A 55 -23.45 -8.93 11.79
N ALA A 56 -24.71 -8.63 12.10
CA ALA A 56 -25.36 -9.07 13.34
C ALA A 56 -25.47 -10.59 13.45
N ASP A 57 -25.64 -11.28 12.31
CA ASP A 57 -25.68 -12.74 12.19
C ASP A 57 -24.30 -13.42 12.29
N GLY A 58 -23.23 -12.63 12.41
CA GLY A 58 -21.86 -13.10 12.51
C GLY A 58 -21.12 -13.32 11.20
N SER A 59 -21.76 -13.08 10.05
CA SER A 59 -21.08 -13.00 8.75
C SER A 59 -20.26 -11.71 8.63
N PHE A 60 -19.48 -11.59 7.56
CA PHE A 60 -18.71 -10.39 7.24
C PHE A 60 -19.09 -9.85 5.87
N THR A 61 -19.16 -8.54 5.75
CA THR A 61 -19.22 -7.86 4.47
C THR A 61 -17.87 -7.22 4.17
N ILE A 62 -17.39 -7.39 2.95
CA ILE A 62 -16.18 -6.78 2.43
C ILE A 62 -16.60 -5.71 1.42
N LEU A 63 -16.04 -4.51 1.54
CA LEU A 63 -16.17 -3.48 0.54
C LEU A 63 -14.98 -3.56 -0.42
N LEU A 64 -15.28 -3.91 -1.67
CA LEU A 64 -14.30 -3.93 -2.75
C LEU A 64 -14.38 -2.65 -3.57
N GLY A 65 -13.22 -2.05 -3.78
CA GLY A 65 -12.96 -0.98 -4.72
C GLY A 65 -11.93 -1.41 -5.77
N TYR A 66 -11.39 -0.42 -6.46
CA TYR A 66 -10.30 -0.62 -7.41
C TYR A 66 -9.30 0.51 -7.30
N PHE A 67 -8.09 0.31 -7.82
CA PHE A 67 -7.11 1.36 -8.00
C PHE A 67 -6.61 1.34 -9.43
N SER A 68 -6.66 2.50 -10.09
CA SER A 68 -6.13 2.72 -11.43
C SER A 68 -5.04 3.77 -11.37
N ARG A 69 -3.84 3.42 -11.85
CA ARG A 69 -2.75 4.38 -12.05
C ARG A 69 -2.71 4.95 -13.47
N ASN A 70 -3.63 4.51 -14.31
CA ASN A 70 -3.72 4.99 -15.68
C ASN A 70 -4.15 6.46 -15.67
N GLU A 71 -3.42 7.29 -16.40
CA GLU A 71 -3.79 8.70 -16.64
C GLU A 71 -5.08 8.83 -17.44
N ASP A 72 -5.32 7.86 -18.33
CA ASP A 72 -6.51 7.78 -19.16
C ASP A 72 -7.52 6.78 -18.57
N PRO A 73 -8.83 7.02 -18.75
CA PRO A 73 -9.83 6.04 -18.37
C PRO A 73 -9.72 4.76 -19.21
N LEU A 74 -10.04 3.62 -18.59
CA LEU A 74 -10.05 2.31 -19.25
C LEU A 74 -11.46 1.73 -19.30
N ASP A 75 -11.85 1.25 -20.46
CA ASP A 75 -13.06 0.46 -20.65
C ASP A 75 -12.70 -1.02 -20.74
N ILE A 76 -13.06 -1.80 -19.72
CA ILE A 76 -12.82 -3.24 -19.68
C ILE A 76 -14.19 -3.92 -19.47
N PRO A 77 -14.79 -4.50 -20.52
CA PRO A 77 -16.09 -5.17 -20.41
C PRO A 77 -15.98 -6.40 -19.50
N ILE A 78 -17.12 -6.80 -18.91
CA ILE A 78 -17.19 -8.05 -18.15
C ILE A 78 -16.70 -9.22 -19.01
N GLY A 79 -15.76 -10.00 -18.49
CA GLY A 79 -15.12 -11.06 -19.25
C GLY A 79 -13.87 -11.62 -18.58
N PRO A 80 -13.01 -12.34 -19.31
CA PRO A 80 -11.80 -12.96 -18.76
C PRO A 80 -10.89 -11.99 -18.01
N ASP A 81 -10.82 -10.74 -18.47
CA ASP A 81 -9.98 -9.67 -17.91
C ASP A 81 -10.71 -8.78 -16.88
N ASN A 82 -12.01 -8.99 -16.68
CA ASN A 82 -12.83 -8.30 -15.68
C ASN A 82 -13.96 -9.22 -15.19
N GLN A 83 -13.63 -10.06 -14.21
CA GLN A 83 -14.54 -11.03 -13.63
C GLN A 83 -14.30 -11.19 -12.13
N ILE A 84 -15.38 -11.46 -11.38
CA ILE A 84 -15.30 -11.87 -9.99
C ILE A 84 -15.76 -13.32 -9.89
N GLN A 85 -15.00 -14.14 -9.17
CA GLN A 85 -15.33 -15.54 -8.93
C GLN A 85 -15.14 -15.88 -7.44
N PRO A 86 -15.85 -16.90 -6.92
CA PRO A 86 -16.88 -17.72 -7.60
C PRO A 86 -18.23 -16.99 -7.78
N GLY A 87 -19.07 -17.48 -8.70
CA GLY A 87 -20.46 -17.01 -8.87
C GLY A 87 -20.68 -15.86 -9.87
N GLY A 88 -19.64 -15.37 -10.55
CA GLY A 88 -19.77 -14.32 -11.58
C GLY A 88 -20.01 -14.85 -13.01
N PRO A 89 -19.42 -14.22 -14.05
CA PRO A 89 -18.33 -13.24 -13.97
C PRO A 89 -18.79 -11.84 -13.55
N ASP A 90 -20.08 -11.54 -13.65
CA ASP A 90 -20.66 -10.24 -13.29
C ASP A 90 -21.25 -10.28 -11.87
N LEU A 91 -20.67 -9.50 -10.96
CA LEU A 91 -21.22 -9.25 -9.62
C LEU A 91 -21.38 -7.75 -9.37
N GLY A 92 -21.56 -6.96 -10.43
CA GLY A 92 -21.74 -5.52 -10.37
C GLY A 92 -20.42 -4.74 -10.26
N GLN A 93 -19.29 -5.34 -10.65
CA GLN A 93 -18.04 -4.60 -10.74
C GLN A 93 -18.05 -3.57 -11.89
N PRO A 94 -17.26 -2.49 -11.81
CA PRO A 94 -17.22 -1.48 -12.87
C PRO A 94 -16.73 -2.04 -14.20
N THR A 95 -17.19 -1.45 -15.31
CA THR A 95 -16.64 -1.66 -16.65
C THR A 95 -15.92 -0.43 -17.20
N HIS A 96 -16.08 0.71 -16.55
CA HIS A 96 -15.40 1.97 -16.86
C HIS A 96 -14.59 2.40 -15.64
N PHE A 97 -13.26 2.45 -15.80
CA PHE A 97 -12.31 2.72 -14.73
C PHE A 97 -11.69 4.09 -14.93
N LEU A 98 -11.88 4.97 -13.94
CA LEU A 98 -11.35 6.32 -13.97
C LEU A 98 -9.94 6.36 -13.37
N PRO A 99 -9.12 7.37 -13.76
CA PRO A 99 -7.88 7.69 -13.07
C PRO A 99 -8.12 7.93 -11.57
N ARG A 100 -7.19 7.50 -10.72
CA ARG A 100 -7.21 7.78 -9.27
C ARG A 100 -5.91 8.44 -8.80
#